data_AF-A0A9D9YTH1-F1
#
_entry.id   AF-A0A9D9YTH1-F1
#
_cell.length_a   1.000
_cell.length_b   1.000
_cell.length_c   1.000
_cell.angle_alpha   90.00
_cell.angle_beta   90.00
_cell.angle_gamma   90.00
#
_symmetry.space_group_name_H-M   'P 1'
#
loop_
_entity.id
_entity.type
_entity.pdbx_description
1 polymer ?
#
loop_
_entity_poly.entity_id
_entity_poly.type
_entity_poly.pdbx_seq_one_letter_code
_entity_poly.pdbx_strand_id
1 'polypeptide(L)'
;LVFNAIPAMVVLLNTDYFSKSFNGQFLWGTFCACILGWAGTALASVLFYKLIKQAGIVFSSMVTYGIPVVAIIWGMLYGEDVGIAQWSCMFIILLGVFLATRK
;
A
#
# COMPACT_ATOMS: atom_id res chain seq x y z
N LEU A 1 -8.04 0.77 10.17
CA LEU A 1 -7.36 2.03 10.54
C LEU A 1 -7.40 2.29 12.04
N VAL A 2 -8.58 2.39 12.67
CA VAL A 2 -8.70 2.69 14.13
C VAL A 2 -7.95 1.69 15.02
N PHE A 3 -7.97 0.39 14.67
CA PHE A 3 -7.24 -0.63 15.44
C PHE A 3 -5.71 -0.45 15.45
N ASN A 4 -5.12 0.09 14.36
CA ASN A 4 -3.68 0.37 14.29
C ASN A 4 -3.31 1.70 14.97
N ALA A 5 -4.29 2.60 15.14
CA ALA A 5 -4.06 3.85 15.86
C ALA A 5 -3.72 3.63 17.34
N ILE A 6 -4.29 2.59 17.96
CA ILE A 6 -4.05 2.25 19.38
C ILE A 6 -2.56 1.90 19.64
N PRO A 7 -1.94 0.91 18.96
CA PRO A 7 -0.53 0.59 19.15
C PRO A 7 0.39 1.74 18.72
N ALA A 8 0.04 2.46 17.64
CA ALA A 8 0.81 3.63 17.22
C ALA A 8 0.83 4.74 18.29
N MET A 9 -0.30 5.00 18.94
CA MET A 9 -0.41 5.98 20.03
C MET A 9 0.40 5.56 21.26
N VAL A 10 0.38 4.28 21.62
CA VAL A 10 1.21 3.74 22.72
C VAL A 10 2.70 3.93 22.42
N VAL A 11 3.15 3.65 21.19
CA VAL A 11 4.55 3.86 20.79
C VAL A 11 4.92 5.35 20.84
N LEU A 12 4.06 6.26 20.38
CA LEU A 12 4.31 7.71 20.42
C LEU A 12 4.48 8.25 21.84
N LEU A 13 3.69 7.74 22.80
CA LEU A 13 3.79 8.14 24.20
C LEU A 13 5.06 7.60 24.88
N ASN A 14 5.56 6.43 24.48
CA ASN A 14 6.77 5.81 25.04
C ASN A 14 8.08 6.28 24.37
N THR A 15 8.01 6.97 23.24
CA THR A 15 9.19 7.36 22.44
C THR A 15 9.59 8.83 22.61
N ASP A 16 9.01 9.54 23.60
CA ASP A 16 9.34 10.94 23.89
C ASP A 16 9.20 11.85 22.64
N TYR A 17 8.25 11.49 21.77
CA TYR A 17 8.08 12.15 20.47
C TYR A 17 7.80 13.65 20.63
N PHE A 18 7.03 14.02 21.66
CA PHE A 18 6.64 15.42 21.94
C PHE A 18 7.70 16.22 22.70
N SER A 19 8.69 15.56 23.32
CA SER A 19 9.80 16.21 24.01
C SER A 19 11.02 16.42 23.10
N LYS A 20 11.03 15.79 21.92
CA LYS A 20 12.03 16.03 20.87
C LYS A 20 11.79 17.36 20.18
N SER A 21 12.86 18.14 20.03
CA SER A 21 12.81 19.40 19.27
C SER A 21 12.38 19.10 17.83
N PHE A 22 11.34 19.79 17.34
CA PHE A 22 10.89 19.77 15.95
C PHE A 22 11.92 20.44 15.05
N ASN A 23 13.08 19.80 14.92
CA ASN A 23 14.16 20.19 14.05
C ASN A 23 13.77 19.85 12.60
N GLY A 24 14.31 20.56 11.60
CA GLY A 24 13.83 20.49 10.21
C GLY A 24 13.75 19.05 9.64
N GLN A 25 14.69 18.18 10.03
CA GLN A 25 14.73 16.79 9.59
C GLN A 25 13.62 15.91 10.21
N PHE A 26 13.26 16.16 11.47
CA PHE A 26 12.17 15.44 12.14
C PHE A 26 10.81 15.87 11.56
N LEU A 27 10.65 17.17 11.32
CA LEU A 27 9.44 17.74 10.72
C LEU A 27 9.22 17.20 9.30
N TRP A 28 10.30 17.03 8.52
CA TRP A 28 10.22 16.40 7.19
C TRP A 28 9.76 14.94 7.27
N GLY A 29 10.30 14.15 8.20
CA GLY A 29 9.88 12.76 8.41
C GLY A 29 8.41 12.64 8.78
N THR A 30 7.93 13.48 9.69
CA THR A 30 6.51 13.56 10.06
C THR A 30 5.63 13.93 8.87
N PHE A 31 6.07 14.90 8.05
CA PHE A 31 5.34 15.32 6.87
C PHE A 31 5.25 14.20 5.81
N CYS A 32 6.36 13.49 5.56
CA CYS A 32 6.37 12.31 4.71
C CYS A 32 5.44 11.20 5.22
N ALA A 33 5.42 10.95 6.53
CA ALA A 33 4.50 9.97 7.12
C ALA A 33 3.02 10.39 6.95
N CYS A 34 2.72 11.68 7.15
CA CYS A 34 1.39 12.23 6.94
C CYS A 34 0.92 12.10 5.48
N ILE A 35 1.78 12.44 4.51
CA ILE A 35 1.40 12.34 3.08
C ILE A 35 1.20 10.88 2.66
N LEU A 36 2.04 9.95 3.15
CA LEU A 36 1.90 8.51 2.91
C LEU A 36 0.59 7.97 3.49
N GLY A 37 0.24 8.35 4.73
CA GLY A 37 -1.01 7.94 5.36
C GLY A 37 -2.24 8.52 4.64
N TRP A 38 -2.18 9.79 4.28
CA TRP A 38 -3.30 10.47 3.62
C TRP A 38 -3.50 10.00 2.17
N ALA A 39 -2.47 10.12 1.33
CA ALA A 39 -2.55 9.78 -0.09
C ALA A 39 -2.57 8.26 -0.30
N GLY A 40 -1.66 7.52 0.35
CA GLY A 40 -1.50 6.09 0.15
C GLY A 40 -2.60 5.25 0.79
N THR A 41 -3.21 5.72 1.89
CA THR A 41 -4.24 4.94 2.60
C THR A 41 -5.63 5.57 2.51
N ALA A 42 -5.81 6.81 2.98
CA ALA A 42 -7.14 7.41 3.08
C ALA A 42 -7.75 7.70 1.70
N LEU A 43 -7.01 8.39 0.82
CA LEU A 43 -7.47 8.72 -0.53
C LEU A 43 -7.68 7.46 -1.37
N ALA A 44 -6.73 6.53 -1.35
CA ALA A 44 -6.83 5.25 -2.04
C ALA A 44 -8.07 4.45 -1.61
N SER A 45 -8.37 4.40 -0.30
CA SER A 45 -9.56 3.72 0.22
C SER A 45 -10.85 4.38 -0.26
N VAL A 46 -10.93 5.71 -0.23
CA VAL A 46 -12.13 6.45 -0.70
C VAL A 46 -12.37 6.21 -2.19
N LEU A 47 -11.31 6.26 -3.00
CA LEU A 47 -11.39 5.96 -4.43
C LEU A 47 -11.83 4.51 -4.66
N PHE A 48 -11.25 3.55 -3.94
CA PHE A 48 -11.62 2.15 -4.03
C PHE A 48 -13.10 1.91 -3.69
N TYR A 49 -13.60 2.50 -2.60
CA TYR A 49 -15.02 2.41 -2.25
C TYR A 49 -15.93 3.05 -3.30
N LYS A 50 -15.54 4.20 -3.87
CA LYS A 50 -16.29 4.82 -4.97
C LYS A 50 -16.33 3.92 -6.20
N LEU A 51 -15.20 3.31 -6.57
CA LEU A 51 -15.08 2.41 -7.71
C LEU A 51 -15.93 1.15 -7.52
N ILE A 52 -15.91 0.54 -6.34
CA ILE A 52 -16.80 -0.60 -6.03
C ILE A 52 -18.27 -0.22 -6.18
N LYS A 53 -18.65 0.97 -5.68
CA LYS A 53 -20.03 1.46 -5.76
C LYS A 53 -20.49 1.70 -7.21
N GLN A 54 -19.58 2.06 -8.12
CA GLN A 54 -19.90 2.38 -9.52
C GLN A 54 -19.72 1.19 -10.48
N ALA A 55 -18.59 0.49 -10.41
CA ALA A 55 -18.19 -0.56 -11.34
C ALA A 55 -18.53 -1.98 -10.84
N GLY A 56 -19.06 -2.10 -9.62
CA GLY A 56 -19.45 -3.38 -9.02
C GLY A 56 -18.27 -4.19 -8.48
N ILE A 57 -18.60 -5.33 -7.88
CA ILE A 57 -17.64 -6.19 -7.14
C ILE A 57 -16.54 -6.74 -8.06
N VAL A 58 -16.82 -6.92 -9.36
CA VAL A 58 -15.86 -7.42 -10.36
C VAL A 58 -14.63 -6.49 -10.49
N PHE A 59 -14.82 -5.18 -10.31
CA PHE A 59 -13.71 -4.23 -10.36
C PHE A 59 -12.75 -4.38 -9.19
N SER A 60 -13.25 -4.74 -7.99
CA SER A 60 -12.41 -5.03 -6.82
C SER A 60 -11.44 -6.20 -7.09
N SER A 61 -11.90 -7.22 -7.80
CA SER A 61 -11.07 -8.36 -8.18
C SER A 61 -9.97 -7.97 -9.16
N MET A 62 -10.27 -7.12 -10.15
CA MET A 62 -9.27 -6.61 -11.09
C MET A 62 -8.15 -5.83 -10.41
N VAL A 63 -8.47 -5.00 -9.41
CA VAL A 63 -7.45 -4.27 -8.64
C VAL A 63 -6.50 -5.25 -7.93
N THR A 64 -7.04 -6.34 -7.36
CA THR A 64 -6.25 -7.37 -6.68
C THR A 64 -5.28 -8.08 -7.64
N TYR A 65 -5.72 -8.30 -8.88
CA TYR A 65 -4.90 -8.92 -9.93
C TYR A 65 -3.82 -7.97 -10.48
N GLY A 66 -4.05 -6.66 -10.37
CA GLY A 66 -3.07 -5.63 -10.71
C GLY A 66 -1.94 -5.48 -9.70
N ILE A 67 -2.14 -5.82 -8.42
CA ILE A 67 -1.13 -5.68 -7.35
C ILE A 67 0.24 -6.26 -7.73
N PRO A 68 0.38 -7.53 -8.12
CA PRO A 68 1.69 -8.10 -8.43
C PRO A 68 2.35 -7.44 -9.64
N VAL A 69 1.57 -7.01 -10.64
CA VAL A 69 2.10 -6.31 -11.82
C VAL A 69 2.65 -4.93 -11.44
N VAL A 70 1.87 -4.15 -10.68
CA VAL A 70 2.28 -2.81 -10.21
C VAL A 70 3.50 -2.91 -9.30
N ALA A 71 3.59 -3.95 -8.46
CA ALA A 71 4.75 -4.16 -7.58
C ALA A 71 6.05 -4.37 -8.37
N ILE A 72 6.04 -5.19 -9.42
CA ILE A 72 7.21 -5.41 -10.28
C ILE A 72 7.60 -4.13 -11.03
N ILE A 73 6.63 -3.37 -11.53
CA ILE A 73 6.89 -2.08 -12.21
C ILE A 73 7.58 -1.10 -11.24
N TRP A 74 7.09 -0.96 -10.01
CA TRP A 74 7.72 -0.09 -9.02
C TRP A 74 9.12 -0.58 -8.62
N GLY A 75 9.32 -1.89 -8.46
CA GLY A 75 10.66 -2.46 -8.20
C GLY A 75 11.65 -2.12 -9.31
N MET A 76 11.25 -2.26 -10.57
CA MET A 76 12.08 -1.86 -11.72
C MET A 76 12.36 -0.34 -11.75
N LEU A 77 11.36 0.50 -11.43
CA LEU A 77 11.54 1.96 -11.38
C LEU A 77 12.50 2.41 -10.28
N TYR A 78 12.54 1.69 -9.16
CA TYR A 78 13.52 1.92 -8.09
C TYR A 78 14.90 1.30 -8.37
N GLY A 79 15.07 0.65 -9.52
CA GLY A 79 16.33 0.02 -9.92
C GLY A 79 16.65 -1.26 -9.17
N GLU A 80 15.65 -1.93 -8.58
CA GLU A 80 15.84 -3.25 -8.00
C GLU A 80 16.03 -4.29 -9.12
N ASP A 81 17.02 -5.17 -8.95
CA ASP A 81 17.19 -6.34 -9.81
C ASP A 81 16.01 -7.29 -9.61
N VAL A 82 14.99 -7.14 -10.45
CA VAL A 82 13.84 -8.03 -10.45
C VAL A 82 14.27 -9.38 -11.00
N GLY A 83 14.65 -10.28 -10.09
CA GLY A 83 15.16 -11.60 -10.43
C GLY A 83 14.11 -12.48 -11.11
N ILE A 84 14.59 -13.54 -11.76
CA ILE A 84 13.77 -14.55 -12.46
C ILE A 84 12.71 -15.16 -11.52
N ALA A 85 13.03 -15.29 -10.23
CA ALA A 85 12.11 -15.80 -9.20
C ALA A 85 10.86 -14.91 -9.06
N GLN A 86 11.01 -13.58 -9.01
CA GLN A 86 9.87 -12.66 -8.88
C GLN A 86 8.95 -12.70 -10.11
N TRP A 87 9.53 -12.80 -11.30
CA TRP A 87 8.77 -13.01 -12.54
C TRP A 87 8.00 -14.33 -12.52
N SER A 88 8.62 -15.42 -12.05
CA SER A 88 7.96 -16.72 -11.95
C SER A 88 6.80 -16.70 -10.94
N CYS A 89 6.99 -16.06 -9.78
CA CYS A 89 5.94 -15.89 -8.78
C CYS A 89 4.78 -15.05 -9.31
N MET A 90 5.07 -13.94 -10.00
CA MET A 90 4.03 -13.12 -10.65
C MET A 90 3.20 -13.96 -11.62
N PHE A 91 3.87 -14.77 -12.46
CA PHE A 91 3.20 -15.62 -13.43
C PHE A 91 2.31 -16.68 -12.76
N ILE A 92 2.78 -17.31 -11.69
CA ILE A 92 2.01 -18.28 -10.90
C ILE A 92 0.76 -17.63 -10.28
N ILE A 93 0.90 -16.43 -9.70
CA ILE A 93 -0.23 -15.70 -9.10
C ILE A 93 -1.27 -15.36 -10.17
N LEU A 94 -0.84 -14.82 -11.32
CA LEU A 94 -1.74 -14.48 -12.43
C LEU A 94 -2.43 -15.72 -13.03
N LEU A 95 -1.71 -16.85 -13.14
CA LEU A 95 -2.29 -18.12 -13.56
C LEU A 95 -3.35 -18.63 -12.58
N GLY A 96 -3.05 -18.62 -11.28
CA GLY A 96 -3.98 -19.05 -10.24
C GLY A 96 -5.26 -18.21 -10.24
N VAL A 97 -5.10 -16.89 -10.41
CA VAL A 97 -6.19 -15.95 -10.61
C VAL A 97 -7.01 -16.29 -11.85
N PHE A 98 -6.36 -16.46 -13.01
CA PHE A 98 -7.06 -16.74 -14.27
C PHE A 98 -7.91 -18.01 -14.18
N LEU A 99 -7.38 -19.06 -13.55
CA LEU A 99 -8.12 -20.30 -13.31
C LEU A 99 -9.31 -20.11 -12.36
N ALA A 100 -9.14 -19.30 -11.31
CA ALA A 100 -10.21 -19.01 -10.35
C ALA A 100 -11.34 -18.16 -10.95
N THR A 101 -11.01 -17.22 -11.84
CA THR A 101 -11.99 -16.34 -12.51
C THR A 101 -12.73 -17.05 -13.65
N ARG A 102 -12.19 -18.13 -14.22
CA ARG A 102 -12.78 -18.87 -15.36
C ARG A 102 -13.84 -19.91 -14.96
N LYS A 103 -14.41 -19.83 -13.75
CA LYS A 103 -15.58 -20.62 -13.33
C LYS A 103 -16.85 -19.79 -13.38
#